data_AF-A0A401TDY9-F1
#
_entry.id   AF-A0A401TDY9-F1
#
_cell.length_a   1.000
_cell.length_b   1.000
_cell.length_c   1.000
_cell.angle_alpha   90.00
_cell.angle_beta   90.00
_cell.angle_gamma   90.00
#
_symmetry.space_group_name_H-M   'P 1'
#
loop_
_entity.id
_entity.type
_entity.pdbx_description
1 polymer ?
#
loop_
_entity_poly.entity_id
_entity_poly.type
_entity_poly.pdbx_seq_one_letter_code
_entity_poly.pdbx_strand_id
1 'polypeptide(L)'
;NLTVCFLLQNYLIKSRVVLENLQPEMWTEEYEHNLDDFIYDTRLRVLTVHMDQFIGLQVHLGTPSHPTDHLIFFIRKENTEIDAENFVHVVQFGTIRGGYLESLLRHMLGIYAPQFLENRMWPDSLKNNFSAHLHKFLASLTGTNLPDIQNIGLPAWLLSVSLGVACCIPVTAVEPRGMG
;
A
#
# COMPACT_ATOMS: atom_id res chain seq x y z
N ASN A 1 11.12 28.03 -19.08
CA ASN A 1 11.76 26.96 -18.29
C ASN A 1 10.97 26.58 -17.06
N LEU A 2 10.66 27.48 -16.12
CA LEU A 2 9.88 27.14 -14.90
C LEU A 2 8.49 26.55 -15.19
N THR A 3 7.75 27.11 -16.15
CA THR A 3 6.43 26.57 -16.57
C THR A 3 6.51 25.15 -17.14
N VAL A 4 7.63 24.78 -17.79
CA VAL A 4 7.81 23.43 -18.34
C VAL A 4 8.09 22.43 -17.23
N CYS A 5 8.90 22.80 -16.22
CA CYS A 5 9.13 21.97 -15.03
C CYS A 5 7.84 21.77 -14.22
N PHE A 6 7.06 22.83 -14.05
CA PHE A 6 5.76 22.80 -13.36
C PHE A 6 4.78 21.82 -14.03
N LEU A 7 4.64 21.90 -15.36
CA LEU A 7 3.78 20.97 -16.11
C LEU A 7 4.27 19.53 -16.02
N LEU A 8 5.60 19.31 -15.93
CA LEU A 8 6.19 17.99 -15.83
C LEU A 8 5.90 17.32 -14.48
N GLN A 9 6.00 18.05 -13.36
CA GLN A 9 5.70 17.50 -12.03
C GLN A 9 4.22 17.15 -11.87
N ASN A 10 3.32 18.04 -12.34
CA ASN A 10 1.89 17.76 -12.36
C ASN A 10 1.56 16.54 -13.23
N TYR A 11 2.20 16.43 -14.40
CA TYR A 11 2.09 15.26 -15.26
C TYR A 11 2.55 13.97 -14.57
N LEU A 12 3.63 14.01 -13.77
CA LEU A 12 4.12 12.84 -13.04
C LEU A 12 3.09 12.32 -12.02
N ILE A 13 2.33 13.20 -11.37
CA ILE A 13 1.26 12.80 -10.48
C ILE A 13 0.09 12.24 -11.29
N LYS A 14 -0.46 13.00 -12.24
CA LYS A 14 -1.66 12.62 -13.01
C LYS A 14 -1.48 11.33 -13.80
N SER A 15 -0.30 11.10 -14.39
CA SER A 15 0.02 9.86 -15.12
C SER A 15 -0.01 8.60 -14.24
N ARG A 16 0.04 8.74 -12.92
CA ARG A 16 -0.05 7.64 -11.95
C ARG A 16 -1.45 7.51 -11.33
N VAL A 17 -2.37 8.44 -11.63
CA VAL A 17 -3.76 8.37 -11.19
C VAL A 17 -4.52 7.48 -12.16
N VAL A 18 -4.77 6.24 -11.74
CA VAL A 18 -5.54 5.24 -12.50
C VAL A 18 -6.84 4.92 -11.74
N LEU A 19 -7.86 5.76 -11.95
CA LEU A 19 -9.20 5.58 -11.39
C LEU A 19 -10.18 5.16 -12.48
N GLU A 20 -11.20 4.39 -12.07
CA GLU A 20 -12.31 4.03 -12.94
C GLU A 20 -13.11 5.30 -13.28
N ASN A 21 -13.49 5.45 -14.56
CA ASN A 21 -14.25 6.59 -15.08
C ASN A 21 -13.55 7.96 -15.05
N LEU A 22 -12.23 8.00 -14.79
CA LEU A 22 -11.47 9.25 -14.86
C LEU A 22 -11.45 9.80 -16.29
N GLN A 23 -11.99 11.00 -16.48
CA GLN A 23 -11.89 11.74 -17.75
C GLN A 23 -10.91 12.91 -17.61
N PRO A 24 -10.18 13.30 -18.68
CA PRO A 24 -9.24 14.42 -18.65
C PRO A 24 -9.87 15.74 -18.19
N GLU A 25 -11.15 15.97 -18.48
CA GLU A 25 -11.89 17.20 -18.18
C GLU A 25 -12.29 17.32 -16.70
N MET A 26 -12.13 16.25 -15.90
CA MET A 26 -12.44 16.25 -14.47
C MET A 26 -11.37 16.98 -13.63
N TRP A 27 -10.19 17.23 -14.20
CA TRP A 27 -9.13 18.02 -13.56
C TRP A 27 -9.49 19.50 -13.63
N THR A 28 -10.01 20.03 -12.53
CA THR A 28 -10.35 21.45 -12.38
C THR A 28 -9.13 22.25 -11.91
N GLU A 29 -9.18 23.58 -12.09
CA GLU A 29 -8.13 24.49 -11.59
C GLU A 29 -7.92 24.37 -10.06
N GLU A 30 -8.98 24.10 -9.31
CA GLU A 30 -8.89 23.82 -7.87
C GLU A 30 -8.02 22.58 -7.59
N TYR A 31 -8.20 21.52 -8.38
CA TYR A 31 -7.40 20.31 -8.22
C TYR A 31 -5.95 20.52 -8.66
N GLU A 32 -5.70 21.29 -9.72
CA GLU A 32 -4.34 21.71 -10.09
C GLU A 32 -3.66 22.42 -8.92
N HIS A 33 -4.37 23.34 -8.26
CA HIS A 33 -3.82 24.07 -7.12
C HIS A 33 -3.44 23.14 -5.96
N ASN A 34 -4.27 22.12 -5.67
CA ASN A 34 -3.94 21.11 -4.66
C ASN A 34 -2.70 20.28 -5.04
N LEU A 35 -2.49 20.00 -6.34
CA LEU A 35 -1.28 19.32 -6.80
C LEU A 35 -0.04 20.20 -6.62
N ASP A 36 -0.17 21.49 -6.93
CA ASP A 36 0.92 22.46 -6.76
C ASP A 36 1.32 22.61 -5.30
N ASP A 37 0.34 22.76 -4.42
CA ASP A 37 0.55 22.83 -2.99
C ASP A 37 1.28 21.58 -2.47
N PHE A 38 0.90 20.39 -2.96
CA PHE A 38 1.62 19.16 -2.65
C PHE A 38 3.07 19.14 -3.20
N ILE A 39 3.33 19.75 -4.37
CA ILE A 39 4.67 19.79 -4.95
C ILE A 39 5.58 20.78 -4.22
N TYR A 40 5.07 21.97 -3.90
CA TYR A 40 5.88 23.11 -3.45
C TYR A 40 5.86 23.33 -1.93
N ASP A 41 4.75 23.03 -1.22
CA ASP A 41 4.71 23.18 0.23
C ASP A 41 5.22 21.90 0.90
N THR A 42 6.48 21.93 1.36
CA THR A 42 7.17 20.81 2.04
C THR A 42 6.52 20.33 3.34
N ARG A 43 5.51 21.05 3.86
CA ARG A 43 4.68 20.65 5.01
C ARG A 43 3.55 19.69 4.62
N LEU A 44 3.00 19.81 3.40
CA LEU A 44 1.89 19.00 2.89
C LEU A 44 2.32 17.62 2.38
N ARG A 45 2.41 16.65 3.28
CA ARG A 45 3.04 15.35 2.99
C ARG A 45 2.17 14.33 2.28
N VAL A 46 0.85 14.50 2.31
CA VAL A 46 -0.09 13.50 1.83
C VAL A 46 -1.02 14.15 0.82
N LEU A 47 -1.13 13.53 -0.35
CA LEU A 47 -2.11 13.85 -1.36
C LEU A 47 -2.91 12.58 -1.65
N THR A 48 -4.23 12.71 -1.66
CA THR A 48 -5.14 11.61 -1.97
C THR A 48 -6.06 11.96 -3.11
N VAL A 49 -6.33 10.98 -3.97
CA VAL A 49 -7.18 11.12 -5.15
C VAL A 49 -8.14 9.94 -5.18
N HIS A 50 -9.44 10.21 -5.26
CA HIS A 50 -10.48 9.18 -5.35
C HIS A 50 -11.66 9.65 -6.19
N MET A 51 -12.51 8.70 -6.57
CA MET A 51 -13.78 8.99 -7.24
C MET A 51 -14.91 8.89 -6.22
N ASP A 52 -15.58 10.01 -5.94
CA ASP A 52 -16.82 10.03 -5.18
C ASP A 52 -18.01 9.73 -6.10
N GLN A 53 -19.01 9.02 -5.58
CA GLN A 53 -20.17 8.56 -6.36
C GLN A 53 -21.09 9.70 -6.80
N PHE A 54 -21.09 10.82 -6.07
CA PHE A 54 -22.00 11.96 -6.29
C PHE A 54 -21.27 13.19 -6.81
N ILE A 55 -20.07 13.45 -6.30
CA ILE A 55 -19.29 14.66 -6.61
C ILE A 55 -18.32 14.41 -7.77
N GLY A 56 -17.94 13.15 -8.03
CA GLY A 56 -16.96 12.78 -9.04
C GLY A 56 -15.53 12.82 -8.50
N LEU A 57 -14.57 13.24 -9.33
CA LEU A 57 -13.16 13.26 -8.94
C LEU A 57 -12.96 14.13 -7.70
N GLN A 58 -12.24 13.63 -6.70
CA GLN A 58 -11.86 14.35 -5.50
C GLN A 58 -10.34 14.29 -5.32
N VAL A 59 -9.72 15.44 -5.07
CA VAL A 59 -8.28 15.59 -4.84
C VAL A 59 -8.09 16.35 -3.53
N HIS A 60 -7.48 15.71 -2.53
CA HIS A 60 -7.32 16.28 -1.19
C HIS A 60 -5.88 16.25 -0.70
N LEU A 61 -5.50 17.33 -0.01
CA LEU A 61 -4.28 17.41 0.79
C LEU A 61 -4.55 16.79 2.17
N GLY A 62 -4.12 15.54 2.36
CA GLY A 62 -4.36 14.76 3.58
C GLY A 62 -5.18 13.49 3.35
N THR A 63 -5.66 12.91 4.45
CA THR A 63 -6.55 11.75 4.43
C THR A 63 -7.98 12.16 4.12
N PRO A 64 -8.72 11.41 3.27
CA PRO A 64 -10.12 11.70 3.01
C PRO A 64 -10.96 11.58 4.29
N SER A 65 -11.98 12.42 4.42
CA SER A 65 -12.90 12.44 5.58
C SER A 65 -13.80 11.21 5.66
N HIS A 66 -14.01 10.53 4.52
CA HIS A 66 -14.90 9.39 4.39
C HIS A 66 -14.14 8.19 3.81
N PRO A 67 -14.52 6.96 4.18
CA PRO A 67 -13.94 5.76 3.59
C PRO A 67 -14.28 5.68 2.11
N THR A 68 -13.28 5.36 1.29
CA THR A 68 -13.38 5.28 -0.17
C THR A 68 -12.95 3.90 -0.64
N ASP A 69 -13.72 3.27 -1.53
CA ASP A 69 -13.42 1.93 -2.04
C ASP A 69 -12.20 1.87 -2.94
N HIS A 70 -11.82 2.99 -3.56
CA HIS A 70 -10.64 3.07 -4.41
C HIS A 70 -9.96 4.43 -4.21
N LEU A 71 -8.81 4.39 -3.56
CA LEU A 71 -8.01 5.57 -3.19
C LEU A 71 -6.64 5.46 -3.83
N ILE A 72 -6.17 6.52 -4.46
CA ILE A 72 -4.78 6.69 -4.86
C ILE A 72 -4.13 7.67 -3.90
N PHE A 73 -2.97 7.31 -3.39
CA PHE A 73 -2.26 8.14 -2.42
C PHE A 73 -0.84 8.45 -2.90
N PHE A 74 -0.35 9.61 -2.50
CA PHE A 74 1.02 10.06 -2.65
C PHE A 74 1.49 10.55 -1.28
N ILE A 75 2.60 10.02 -0.81
CA ILE A 75 3.21 10.33 0.49
C ILE A 75 4.63 10.81 0.22
N ARG A 76 4.90 12.07 0.53
CA ARG A 76 6.21 12.67 0.41
C ARG A 76 7.05 12.36 1.65
N LYS A 77 8.35 12.10 1.41
CA LYS A 77 9.38 12.03 2.45
C LYS A 77 9.46 13.37 3.21
N GLU A 78 9.88 13.31 4.47
CA GLU A 78 9.93 14.50 5.33
C GLU A 78 10.90 15.55 4.80
N ASN A 79 10.43 16.80 4.72
CA ASN A 79 11.23 17.99 4.38
C ASN A 79 12.02 17.88 3.06
N THR A 80 11.56 17.08 2.10
CA THR A 80 12.17 16.95 0.78
C THR A 80 11.37 17.73 -0.26
N GLU A 81 12.07 18.45 -1.12
CA GLU A 81 11.49 19.09 -2.30
C GLU A 81 11.25 18.04 -3.40
N ILE A 82 10.16 18.20 -4.15
CA ILE A 82 9.84 17.34 -5.29
C ILE A 82 10.37 18.02 -6.55
N ASP A 83 11.21 17.33 -7.30
CA ASP A 83 11.59 17.68 -8.67
C ASP A 83 11.26 16.53 -9.62
N ALA A 84 11.41 16.75 -10.93
CA ALA A 84 11.06 15.74 -11.92
C ALA A 84 11.98 14.51 -11.92
N GLU A 85 13.23 14.65 -11.45
CA GLU A 85 14.26 13.62 -11.45
C GLU A 85 14.19 12.77 -10.17
N ASN A 86 13.79 13.39 -9.06
CA ASN A 86 13.76 12.82 -7.73
C ASN A 86 12.38 12.26 -7.34
N PHE A 87 11.33 12.54 -8.13
CA PHE A 87 9.93 12.22 -7.78
C PHE A 87 9.75 10.80 -7.23
N VAL A 88 10.28 9.80 -7.93
CA VAL A 88 10.11 8.37 -7.57
C VAL A 88 10.91 7.99 -6.32
N HIS A 89 11.92 8.79 -5.94
CA HIS A 89 12.75 8.58 -4.76
C HIS A 89 12.19 9.27 -3.51
N VAL A 90 11.47 10.39 -3.68
CA VAL A 90 10.97 11.20 -2.57
C VAL A 90 9.45 11.09 -2.36
N VAL A 91 8.71 10.54 -3.33
CA VAL A 91 7.27 10.31 -3.25
C VAL A 91 6.97 8.81 -3.32
N GLN A 92 6.46 8.26 -2.22
CA GLN A 92 5.81 6.95 -2.22
C GLN A 92 4.39 7.12 -2.76
N PHE A 93 3.98 6.28 -3.70
CA PHE A 93 2.62 6.30 -4.21
C PHE A 93 2.06 4.90 -4.37
N GLY A 94 0.74 4.80 -4.35
CA GLY A 94 0.06 3.52 -4.45
C GLY A 94 -1.44 3.66 -4.48
N THR A 95 -2.12 2.51 -4.46
CA THR A 95 -3.57 2.42 -4.44
C THR A 95 -4.04 1.56 -3.26
N ILE A 96 -5.16 1.95 -2.68
CA ILE A 96 -5.90 1.19 -1.68
C ILE A 96 -7.26 0.86 -2.32
N ARG A 97 -7.61 -0.43 -2.32
CA ARG A 97 -8.88 -0.93 -2.90
C ARG A 97 -9.67 -1.76 -1.90
N GLY A 98 -10.98 -1.56 -1.82
CA GLY A 98 -11.84 -2.15 -0.79
C GLY A 98 -11.67 -1.48 0.56
N GLY A 99 -12.23 -2.07 1.60
CA GLY A 99 -12.14 -1.52 2.95
C GLY A 99 -10.69 -1.30 3.38
N TYR A 100 -10.40 -0.20 4.09
CA TYR A 100 -9.06 0.12 4.59
C TYR A 100 -8.45 -1.05 5.38
N LEU A 101 -9.31 -1.79 6.09
CA LEU A 101 -8.92 -2.94 6.88
C LEU A 101 -8.50 -4.13 6.00
N GLU A 102 -9.29 -4.48 5.00
CA GLU A 102 -8.98 -5.56 4.05
C GLU A 102 -7.72 -5.26 3.25
N SER A 103 -7.56 -4.01 2.84
CA SER A 103 -6.34 -3.54 2.19
C SER A 103 -5.14 -3.69 3.10
N LEU A 104 -5.23 -3.28 4.37
CA LEU A 104 -4.14 -3.44 5.32
C LEU A 104 -3.78 -4.92 5.52
N LEU A 105 -4.78 -5.78 5.70
CA LEU A 105 -4.60 -7.24 5.82
C LEU A 105 -3.83 -7.79 4.61
N ARG A 106 -4.25 -7.43 3.39
CA ARG A 106 -3.60 -7.88 2.15
C ARG A 106 -2.16 -7.39 2.04
N HIS A 107 -1.83 -6.16 2.44
CA HIS A 107 -0.45 -5.66 2.42
C HIS A 107 0.43 -6.41 3.43
N MET A 108 -0.07 -6.58 4.65
CA MET A 108 0.65 -7.30 5.72
C MET A 108 0.92 -8.75 5.32
N LEU A 109 -0.04 -9.42 4.69
CA LEU A 109 0.07 -10.83 4.30
C LEU A 109 0.79 -11.04 2.97
N GLY A 110 0.59 -10.16 2.00
CA GLY A 110 1.09 -10.33 0.63
C GLY A 110 2.50 -9.79 0.40
N ILE A 111 2.89 -8.74 1.12
CA ILE A 111 4.19 -8.08 0.93
C ILE A 111 5.09 -8.32 2.14
N TYR A 112 4.62 -7.93 3.33
CA TYR A 112 5.48 -7.91 4.52
C TYR A 112 5.77 -9.31 5.06
N ALA A 113 4.76 -10.18 5.21
CA ALA A 113 4.98 -11.51 5.77
C ALA A 113 6.02 -12.35 4.98
N PRO A 114 5.96 -12.48 3.64
CA PRO A 114 6.99 -13.17 2.87
C PRO A 114 8.36 -12.50 3.02
N GLN A 115 8.42 -11.18 2.92
CA GLN A 115 9.67 -10.42 2.98
C GLN A 115 10.40 -10.57 4.32
N PHE A 116 9.69 -10.74 5.44
CA PHE A 116 10.33 -10.92 6.75
C PHE A 116 10.60 -12.39 7.10
N LEU A 117 9.70 -13.31 6.72
CA LEU A 117 9.82 -14.72 7.09
C LEU A 117 10.85 -15.47 6.22
N GLU A 118 10.93 -15.14 4.93
CA GLU A 118 11.88 -15.75 3.99
C GLU A 118 13.29 -15.14 4.07
N ASN A 119 13.41 -13.96 4.70
CA ASN A 119 14.68 -13.26 4.82
C ASN A 119 15.65 -14.00 5.75
N ARG A 120 16.79 -14.43 5.22
CA ARG A 120 17.83 -15.14 5.99
C ARG A 120 18.70 -14.23 6.86
N MET A 121 18.58 -12.91 6.71
CA MET A 121 19.33 -11.93 7.51
C MET A 121 18.75 -11.72 8.91
N TRP A 122 17.49 -12.13 9.15
CA TRP A 122 16.82 -11.94 10.43
C TRP A 122 17.02 -13.15 11.35
N PRO A 123 17.41 -12.95 12.62
CA PRO A 123 17.46 -14.03 13.61
C PRO A 123 16.09 -14.67 13.86
N ASP A 124 16.07 -15.97 14.16
CA ASP A 124 14.83 -16.73 14.37
C ASP A 124 13.95 -16.16 15.48
N SER A 125 14.56 -15.63 16.56
CA SER A 125 13.84 -15.01 17.66
C SER A 125 13.04 -13.77 17.22
N LEU A 126 13.59 -12.98 16.29
CA LEU A 126 12.94 -11.78 15.76
C LEU A 126 11.80 -12.16 14.80
N LYS A 127 12.00 -13.19 13.96
CA LYS A 127 10.95 -13.74 13.10
C LYS A 127 9.77 -14.26 13.91
N ASN A 128 10.05 -15.03 14.96
CA ASN A 128 9.02 -15.58 15.85
C ASN A 128 8.24 -14.48 16.56
N ASN A 129 8.92 -13.43 17.02
CA ASN A 129 8.28 -12.29 17.66
C ASN A 129 7.38 -11.50 16.70
N PHE A 130 7.87 -11.20 15.49
CA PHE A 130 7.08 -10.53 14.46
C PHE A 130 5.85 -11.37 14.08
N SER A 131 6.03 -12.67 13.85
CA SER A 131 4.94 -13.60 13.55
C SER A 131 3.88 -13.59 14.66
N ALA A 132 4.27 -13.69 15.92
CA ALA A 132 3.34 -13.66 17.04
C ALA A 132 2.52 -12.34 17.13
N HIS A 133 3.16 -11.19 16.88
CA HIS A 133 2.46 -9.90 16.85
C HIS A 133 1.56 -9.76 15.63
N LEU A 134 1.99 -10.24 14.46
CA LEU A 134 1.17 -10.29 13.26
C LEU A 134 -0.07 -11.15 13.51
N HIS A 135 0.07 -12.34 14.10
CA HIS A 135 -1.06 -13.20 14.44
C HIS A 135 -2.04 -12.52 15.41
N LYS A 136 -1.56 -11.89 16.49
CA LYS A 136 -2.42 -11.14 17.43
C LYS A 136 -3.16 -10.00 16.73
N PHE A 137 -2.46 -9.26 15.87
CA PHE A 137 -3.04 -8.18 15.10
C PHE A 137 -4.15 -8.71 14.18
N LEU A 138 -3.87 -9.74 13.39
CA LEU A 138 -4.86 -10.39 12.52
C LEU A 138 -6.05 -10.91 13.30
N ALA A 139 -5.83 -11.58 14.44
CA ALA A 139 -6.89 -12.09 15.31
C ALA A 139 -7.78 -10.95 15.87
N SER A 140 -7.20 -9.79 16.19
CA SER A 140 -7.96 -8.63 16.65
C SER A 140 -8.85 -8.04 15.55
N LEU A 141 -8.42 -8.12 14.28
CA LEU A 141 -9.17 -7.64 13.13
C LEU A 141 -10.26 -8.64 12.69
N THR A 142 -10.02 -9.94 12.88
CA THR A 142 -10.97 -11.01 12.52
C THR A 142 -11.96 -11.36 13.64
N GLY A 143 -11.62 -11.05 14.90
CA GLY A 143 -12.47 -11.29 16.07
C GLY A 143 -13.54 -10.21 16.28
N THR A 144 -13.38 -9.03 15.68
CA THR A 144 -14.46 -8.09 15.43
C THR A 144 -15.25 -8.61 14.24
N ASN A 145 -16.54 -8.93 14.40
CA ASN A 145 -17.42 -9.50 13.37
C ASN A 145 -17.43 -8.67 12.06
N LEU A 146 -16.44 -8.86 11.19
CA LEU A 146 -16.43 -8.40 9.81
C LEU A 146 -16.88 -9.58 8.94
N PRO A 147 -18.09 -9.55 8.36
CA PRO A 147 -18.68 -10.72 7.70
C PRO A 147 -17.92 -11.24 6.45
N ASP A 148 -16.89 -10.54 5.95
CA ASP A 148 -16.32 -10.80 4.61
C ASP A 148 -14.92 -11.46 4.58
N ILE A 149 -14.33 -11.84 5.72
CA ILE A 149 -12.97 -12.44 5.73
C ILE A 149 -12.94 -13.87 5.15
N GLN A 150 -14.08 -14.47 4.84
CA GLN A 150 -14.13 -15.77 4.17
C GLN A 150 -13.62 -15.73 2.72
N ASN A 151 -13.48 -14.54 2.11
CA ASN A 151 -13.08 -14.39 0.70
C ASN A 151 -11.65 -13.88 0.48
N ILE A 152 -10.86 -13.66 1.55
CA ILE A 152 -9.51 -13.05 1.44
C ILE A 152 -8.43 -14.07 1.03
N GLY A 153 -8.79 -15.35 0.82
CA GLY A 153 -7.83 -16.36 0.33
C GLY A 153 -6.59 -16.44 1.22
N LEU A 154 -6.79 -16.54 2.55
CA LEU A 154 -5.69 -16.59 3.51
C LEU A 154 -4.73 -17.73 3.16
N PRO A 155 -3.41 -17.49 3.15
CA PRO A 155 -2.44 -18.52 2.81
C PRO A 155 -2.47 -19.64 3.86
N ALA A 156 -2.29 -20.89 3.42
CA ALA A 156 -2.46 -22.09 4.26
C ALA A 156 -1.62 -22.10 5.55
N TRP A 157 -0.50 -21.38 5.59
CA TRP A 157 0.33 -21.22 6.80
C TRP A 157 -0.38 -20.42 7.90
N LEU A 158 -1.31 -19.53 7.55
CA LEU A 158 -2.12 -18.77 8.52
C LEU A 158 -3.16 -19.66 9.21
N LEU A 159 -3.72 -20.64 8.50
CA LEU A 159 -4.64 -21.63 9.05
C LEU A 159 -3.92 -22.66 9.93
N SER A 160 -2.66 -22.95 9.62
CA SER A 160 -1.85 -23.93 10.34
C SER A 160 -1.47 -23.48 11.76
N VAL A 161 -1.38 -22.16 12.00
CA VAL A 161 -1.03 -21.61 13.32
C VAL A 161 -2.27 -21.45 14.23
N SER A 162 -3.46 -21.20 13.68
CA SER A 162 -4.71 -21.14 14.46
C SER A 162 -5.12 -22.48 15.09
N LEU A 163 -4.57 -23.60 14.60
CA LEU A 163 -4.80 -24.95 15.14
C LEU A 163 -3.70 -25.42 16.11
N GLY A 164 -2.72 -24.57 16.45
CA GLY A 164 -1.65 -24.95 17.37
C GLY A 164 -0.75 -26.06 16.84
N VAL A 165 -0.70 -26.28 15.52
CA VAL A 165 0.21 -27.26 14.93
C VAL A 165 1.52 -26.53 14.64
N ALA A 166 2.50 -26.77 15.50
CA ALA A 166 3.90 -26.52 15.18
C ALA A 166 4.26 -27.36 13.94
N CYS A 167 4.10 -26.77 12.75
CA CYS A 167 4.50 -27.44 11.53
C CYS A 167 6.03 -27.39 11.48
N CYS A 168 6.64 -28.45 12.00
CA CYS A 168 8.02 -28.80 11.70
C CYS A 168 8.11 -28.92 10.18
N ILE A 169 8.78 -27.99 9.51
CA ILE A 169 9.19 -28.17 8.12
C ILE A 169 10.33 -29.19 8.17
N PRO A 170 10.20 -30.41 7.60
CA PRO A 170 11.37 -31.23 7.39
C PRO A 170 12.15 -30.61 6.23
N VAL A 171 13.34 -30.10 6.52
CA VAL A 171 14.35 -29.86 5.51
C VAL A 171 14.85 -31.23 5.05
N THR A 172 14.20 -31.83 4.05
CA THR A 172 14.76 -32.99 3.35
C THR A 172 15.51 -32.53 2.12
N ALA A 173 16.82 -32.72 2.22
CA ALA A 173 17.85 -32.55 1.24
C ALA A 173 17.47 -33.01 -0.18
N VAL A 174 17.82 -32.17 -1.16
CA VAL A 174 18.02 -32.59 -2.55
C VAL A 174 19.35 -33.34 -2.62
N GLU A 175 19.30 -34.65 -2.89
CA GLU A 175 20.47 -35.45 -3.25
C GLU A 175 20.43 -35.74 -4.76
N PRO A 176 21.53 -35.54 -5.50
CA PRO A 176 21.53 -35.63 -6.96
C PRO A 176 21.58 -37.09 -7.41
N ARG A 177 20.67 -37.49 -8.31
CA ARG A 177 20.80 -38.75 -9.05
C ARG A 177 21.93 -38.61 -10.08
N GLY A 178 23.08 -39.21 -9.79
CA GLY A 178 24.15 -39.51 -10.74
C GLY A 178 24.13 -41.00 -11.09
N MET A 179 24.07 -41.28 -12.38
CA MET A 179 23.94 -42.59 -13.02
C MET A 179 25.08 -43.57 -12.69
N GLY A 180 24.71 -44.85 -12.56
CA GLY A 180 25.52 -46.03 -12.89
C GLY A 180 24.77 -46.85 -13.93
#